data_AF-A0A844MW50-F1
#
_entry.id   AF-A0A844MW50-F1
#
_cell.length_a   1.000
_cell.length_b   1.000
_cell.length_c   1.000
_cell.angle_alpha   90.00
_cell.angle_beta   90.00
_cell.angle_gamma   90.00
#
_symmetry.space_group_name_H-M   'P 1'
#
loop_
_entity.id
_entity.type
_entity.pdbx_description
1 polymer ?
#
loop_
_entity_poly.entity_id
_entity_poly.type
_entity_poly.pdbx_seq_one_letter_code
_entity_poly.pdbx_strand_id
1 'polypeptide(L)'
;MSSRFKTSISVTVFLSWLLTLLTSSTARAKLYDQEQVALASCAARGGTPLSKADFGARIPVKLREAHYNAVETIFENFALRSFQLTKFKPAPQAGVPPIYSPTIGRTVVPDAVDVLYHLIQQGKKVELIRYENSVFYDAKSKQGRIGLNDTSKQIMGFIDALANSPAAKTTRNPRPLPRLIFMTISDSFVADDTYTEANKRQVAIYQSVVCSIPIQNRNQPNTVMGAPVRVNPQVYQGKGIVFSTDPSNAIPVSLNDASLLQPENLPPRL
;
A
#
# COMPACT_ATOMS: atom_id res chain seq x y z
N MET A 1 -30.62 46.00 49.34
CA MET A 1 -30.44 44.59 49.76
C MET A 1 -30.71 43.68 48.57
N SER A 2 -29.82 42.72 48.33
CA SER A 2 -29.91 41.56 47.42
C SER A 2 -29.73 41.72 45.90
N SER A 3 -28.45 41.78 45.51
CA SER A 3 -27.77 40.95 44.48
C SER A 3 -28.63 40.09 43.54
N ARG A 4 -28.57 40.38 42.23
CA ARG A 4 -28.80 39.38 41.15
C ARG A 4 -27.51 39.23 40.34
N PHE A 5 -26.65 38.32 40.78
CA PHE A 5 -25.45 37.92 40.04
C PHE A 5 -25.77 36.82 39.01
N LYS A 6 -25.53 37.20 37.75
CA LYS A 6 -25.31 36.42 36.53
C LYS A 6 -25.06 34.91 36.70
N THR A 7 -25.93 34.11 36.07
CA THR A 7 -25.61 32.76 35.57
C THR A 7 -25.66 32.77 34.04
N SER A 8 -24.67 33.41 33.42
CA SER A 8 -24.36 33.21 32.00
C SER A 8 -23.17 32.26 31.90
N ILE A 9 -23.37 31.02 32.34
CA ILE A 9 -22.40 29.94 32.12
C ILE A 9 -22.70 29.36 30.74
N SER A 10 -22.12 30.02 29.74
CA SER A 10 -21.33 29.41 28.67
C SER A 10 -21.96 28.26 27.87
N VAL A 11 -23.01 28.57 27.09
CA VAL A 11 -23.47 27.75 25.94
C VAL A 11 -22.31 27.43 24.97
N THR A 12 -21.30 28.30 24.90
CA THR A 12 -20.08 28.13 24.12
C THR A 12 -19.18 26.98 24.58
N VAL A 13 -19.10 26.69 25.89
CA VAL A 13 -18.28 25.58 26.40
C VAL A 13 -18.92 24.23 26.06
N PHE A 14 -20.25 24.13 26.13
CA PHE A 14 -20.97 22.90 25.79
C PHE A 14 -20.90 22.59 24.29
N LEU A 15 -20.99 23.61 23.41
CA LEU A 15 -20.80 23.42 21.96
C LEU A 15 -19.36 23.01 21.60
N SER A 16 -18.35 23.55 22.28
CA SER A 16 -16.94 23.21 22.01
C SER A 16 -16.61 21.76 22.40
N TRP A 17 -17.17 21.27 23.50
CA TRP A 17 -17.06 19.85 23.92
C TRP A 17 -17.80 18.89 22.98
N LEU A 18 -18.98 19.28 22.48
CA LEU A 18 -19.72 18.45 21.53
C LEU A 18 -18.98 18.32 20.18
N LEU A 19 -18.36 19.41 19.68
CA LEU A 19 -17.57 19.39 18.44
C LEU A 19 -16.32 18.50 18.54
N THR A 20 -15.65 18.48 19.69
CA THR A 20 -14.45 17.65 19.90
C THR A 20 -14.79 16.15 20.01
N LEU A 21 -15.94 15.82 20.60
CA LEU A 21 -16.42 14.43 20.66
C LEU A 21 -16.92 13.93 19.29
N LEU A 22 -17.62 14.78 18.52
CA LEU A 22 -18.11 14.40 17.19
C LEU A 22 -16.97 14.22 16.18
N THR A 23 -15.96 15.09 16.17
CA THR A 23 -14.82 14.99 15.25
C THR A 23 -14.00 13.71 15.46
N SER A 24 -13.75 13.31 16.71
CA SER A 24 -13.02 12.08 17.04
C SER A 24 -13.77 10.81 16.64
N SER A 25 -15.10 10.79 16.75
CA SER A 25 -15.93 9.65 16.31
C SER A 25 -15.91 9.46 14.79
N THR A 26 -15.99 10.55 14.01
CA THR A 26 -15.98 10.49 12.54
C THR A 26 -14.62 10.07 11.96
N ALA A 27 -13.51 10.46 12.61
CA ALA A 27 -12.18 10.03 12.19
C ALA A 27 -11.98 8.52 12.38
N ARG A 28 -12.47 7.97 13.50
CA ARG A 28 -12.40 6.52 13.76
C ARG A 28 -13.28 5.70 12.82
N ALA A 29 -14.47 6.18 12.46
CA ALA A 29 -15.33 5.49 11.51
C ALA A 29 -14.66 5.37 10.12
N LYS A 30 -14.04 6.44 9.64
CA LYS A 30 -13.32 6.45 8.35
C LYS A 30 -12.11 5.50 8.32
N LEU A 31 -11.38 5.41 9.43
CA LEU A 31 -10.26 4.47 9.58
C LEU A 31 -10.72 3.02 9.49
N TYR A 32 -11.81 2.69 10.20
CA TYR A 32 -12.38 1.35 10.19
C TYR A 32 -12.77 0.93 8.76
N ASP A 33 -13.37 1.85 7.99
CA ASP A 33 -13.76 1.57 6.61
C ASP A 33 -12.55 1.23 5.70
N GLN A 34 -11.44 1.96 5.83
CA GLN A 34 -10.24 1.71 5.01
C GLN A 34 -9.56 0.38 5.33
N GLU A 35 -9.51 0.01 6.62
CA GLU A 35 -8.96 -1.28 7.06
C GLU A 35 -9.83 -2.43 6.56
N GLN A 36 -11.16 -2.32 6.64
CA GLN A 36 -12.08 -3.33 6.10
C GLN A 36 -11.96 -3.44 4.58
N VAL A 37 -11.82 -2.31 3.87
CA VAL A 37 -11.57 -2.32 2.42
C VAL A 37 -10.28 -3.07 2.10
N ALA A 38 -9.19 -2.83 2.82
CA ALA A 38 -7.92 -3.56 2.64
C ALA A 38 -8.09 -5.07 2.83
N LEU A 39 -8.80 -5.50 3.88
CA LEU A 39 -9.07 -6.91 4.15
C LEU A 39 -9.97 -7.56 3.08
N ALA A 40 -10.84 -6.78 2.43
CA ALA A 40 -11.67 -7.26 1.32
C ALA A 40 -10.84 -7.68 0.08
N SER A 41 -9.55 -7.32 0.00
CA SER A 41 -8.65 -7.80 -1.06
C SER A 41 -8.57 -9.33 -1.16
N CYS A 42 -8.82 -10.04 -0.05
CA CYS A 42 -8.86 -11.50 -0.01
C CYS A 42 -10.21 -12.10 -0.46
N ALA A 43 -11.31 -11.37 -0.26
CA ALA A 43 -12.65 -11.84 -0.57
C ALA A 43 -12.82 -12.13 -2.07
N ALA A 44 -12.22 -11.30 -2.93
CA ALA A 44 -12.22 -11.49 -4.38
C ALA A 44 -11.61 -12.83 -4.84
N ARG A 45 -10.85 -13.50 -3.97
CA ARG A 45 -10.19 -14.78 -4.21
C ARG A 45 -10.73 -15.92 -3.35
N GLY A 46 -11.81 -15.68 -2.61
CA GLY A 46 -12.34 -16.64 -1.63
C GLY A 46 -11.36 -16.98 -0.52
N GLY A 47 -10.41 -16.08 -0.22
CA GLY A 47 -9.36 -16.29 0.76
C GLY A 47 -9.62 -15.57 2.08
N THR A 48 -8.92 -15.98 3.13
CA THR A 48 -8.91 -15.32 4.45
C THR A 48 -7.62 -14.52 4.62
N PRO A 49 -7.68 -13.26 5.08
CA PRO A 49 -6.48 -12.48 5.38
C PRO A 49 -5.55 -13.19 6.38
N LEU A 50 -4.23 -13.06 6.20
CA LEU A 50 -3.22 -13.64 7.09
C LEU A 50 -2.48 -12.58 7.90
N SER A 51 -2.48 -12.74 9.22
CA SER A 51 -1.69 -11.91 10.14
C SER A 51 -0.20 -12.23 10.04
N LYS A 52 0.65 -11.40 10.67
CA LYS A 52 2.09 -11.71 10.78
C LYS A 52 2.33 -13.08 11.39
N ALA A 53 1.61 -13.37 12.47
CA ALA A 53 1.77 -14.60 13.23
C ALA A 53 1.36 -15.82 12.37
N ASP A 54 0.23 -15.74 11.68
CA ASP A 54 -0.27 -16.83 10.84
C ASP A 54 0.61 -17.05 9.61
N PHE A 55 1.08 -15.97 8.98
CA PHE A 55 2.04 -16.06 7.88
C PHE A 55 3.36 -16.68 8.38
N GLY A 56 3.89 -16.18 9.49
CA GLY A 56 5.11 -16.70 10.11
C GLY A 56 5.00 -18.16 10.55
N ALA A 57 3.82 -18.63 10.97
CA ALA A 57 3.59 -20.04 11.30
C ALA A 57 3.68 -20.98 10.09
N ARG A 58 3.47 -20.46 8.87
CA ARG A 58 3.56 -21.21 7.61
C ARG A 58 4.98 -21.29 7.06
N ILE A 59 5.90 -20.47 7.58
CA ILE A 59 7.31 -20.52 7.20
C ILE A 59 7.95 -21.72 7.90
N PRO A 60 8.62 -22.64 7.17
CA PRO A 60 9.35 -23.75 7.76
C PRO A 60 10.27 -23.33 8.91
N VAL A 61 10.26 -24.08 10.02
CA VAL A 61 11.03 -23.77 11.24
C VAL A 61 12.50 -23.50 10.94
N LYS A 62 13.14 -24.37 10.14
CA LYS A 62 14.54 -24.24 9.73
C LYS A 62 14.85 -22.88 9.09
N LEU A 63 13.90 -22.29 8.38
CA LEU A 63 14.08 -20.99 7.72
C LEU A 63 13.92 -19.82 8.68
N ARG A 64 13.02 -19.94 9.66
CA ARG A 64 12.86 -18.93 10.72
C ARG A 64 14.08 -18.88 11.63
N GLU A 65 14.69 -20.02 11.93
CA GLU A 65 15.88 -20.10 12.77
C GLU A 65 17.15 -19.60 12.06
N ALA A 66 17.22 -19.74 10.73
CA ALA A 66 18.38 -19.31 9.94
C ALA A 66 18.50 -17.77 9.81
N HIS A 67 17.40 -17.01 9.98
CA HIS A 67 17.39 -15.56 9.74
C HIS A 67 16.57 -14.80 10.79
N TYR A 68 17.21 -13.84 11.48
CA TYR A 68 16.56 -12.98 12.49
C TYR A 68 15.33 -12.21 11.96
N ASN A 69 15.30 -11.85 10.67
CA ASN A 69 14.19 -11.19 9.98
C ASN A 69 13.54 -12.09 8.91
N ALA A 70 13.50 -13.41 9.15
CA ALA A 70 13.00 -14.38 8.17
C ALA A 70 11.60 -14.02 7.65
N VAL A 71 10.72 -13.56 8.54
CA VAL A 71 9.32 -13.24 8.19
C VAL A 71 9.26 -12.07 7.21
N GLU A 72 10.00 -10.99 7.48
CA GLU A 72 10.08 -9.80 6.64
C GLU A 72 10.60 -10.13 5.26
N THR A 73 11.76 -10.78 5.19
CA THR A 73 12.43 -11.12 3.94
C THR A 73 11.62 -12.10 3.09
N ILE A 74 11.08 -13.16 3.71
CA ILE A 74 10.26 -14.15 3.00
C ILE A 74 8.95 -13.51 2.52
N PHE A 75 8.36 -12.64 3.33
CA PHE A 75 7.15 -11.92 2.95
C PHE A 75 7.39 -11.00 1.75
N GLU A 76 8.46 -10.19 1.76
CA GLU A 76 8.82 -9.31 0.66
C GLU A 76 9.00 -10.10 -0.65
N ASN A 77 9.79 -11.17 -0.61
CA ASN A 77 10.02 -12.03 -1.78
C ASN A 77 8.73 -12.70 -2.27
N PHE A 78 7.91 -13.20 -1.35
CA PHE A 78 6.60 -13.77 -1.65
C PHE A 78 5.69 -12.74 -2.33
N ALA A 79 5.62 -11.51 -1.79
CA ALA A 79 4.78 -10.44 -2.31
C ALA A 79 5.22 -10.03 -3.72
N LEU A 80 6.52 -9.75 -3.92
CA LEU A 80 7.08 -9.40 -5.22
C LEU A 80 6.83 -10.48 -6.27
N ARG A 81 7.02 -11.76 -5.91
CA ARG A 81 6.71 -12.89 -6.81
C ARG A 81 5.24 -13.00 -7.16
N SER A 82 4.37 -12.77 -6.18
CA SER A 82 2.93 -12.84 -6.40
C SER A 82 2.49 -11.86 -7.48
N PHE A 83 3.10 -10.68 -7.54
CA PHE A 83 2.86 -9.69 -8.60
C PHE A 83 3.72 -9.89 -9.86
N GLN A 84 4.50 -10.98 -9.95
CA GLN A 84 5.45 -11.24 -11.05
C GLN A 84 6.50 -10.15 -11.21
N LEU A 85 6.81 -9.44 -10.12
CA LEU A 85 7.79 -8.36 -10.08
C LEU A 85 9.22 -8.90 -9.94
N THR A 86 9.43 -10.22 -9.85
CA THR A 86 10.77 -10.82 -9.71
C THR A 86 11.64 -10.81 -10.97
N LYS A 87 11.19 -10.18 -12.05
CA LYS A 87 12.11 -9.68 -13.08
C LYS A 87 12.99 -8.54 -12.53
N PHE A 88 12.52 -7.87 -11.49
CA PHE A 88 13.27 -6.95 -10.65
C PHE A 88 13.80 -7.78 -9.47
N LYS A 89 15.12 -7.95 -9.38
CA LYS A 89 15.77 -8.51 -8.19
C LYS A 89 15.33 -7.69 -6.94
N PRO A 90 15.55 -8.13 -5.70
CA PRO A 90 15.37 -7.24 -4.55
C PRO A 90 16.35 -6.06 -4.65
N ALA A 91 15.88 -4.85 -4.34
CA ALA A 91 16.74 -3.67 -4.32
C ALA A 91 17.84 -3.81 -3.26
N PRO A 92 19.09 -3.33 -3.49
CA PRO A 92 19.64 -2.66 -4.67
C PRO A 92 20.12 -3.56 -5.83
N GLN A 93 19.93 -4.88 -5.79
CA GLN A 93 20.56 -5.79 -6.77
C GLN A 93 19.89 -5.78 -8.17
N ALA A 94 18.79 -5.03 -8.33
CA ALA A 94 17.88 -5.09 -9.49
C ALA A 94 17.86 -3.90 -10.44
N GLY A 95 18.75 -2.93 -10.26
CA GLY A 95 18.72 -1.73 -11.09
C GLY A 95 17.43 -0.90 -10.94
N VAL A 96 16.67 -1.04 -9.84
CA VAL A 96 15.70 -0.01 -9.44
C VAL A 96 16.53 1.21 -9.03
N PRO A 97 16.52 2.31 -9.81
CA PRO A 97 17.39 3.42 -9.53
C PRO A 97 16.94 4.11 -8.24
N PRO A 98 17.87 4.50 -7.36
CA PRO A 98 17.52 5.32 -6.20
C PRO A 98 16.91 6.64 -6.68
N ILE A 99 15.81 7.05 -6.03
CA ILE A 99 15.04 8.23 -6.43
C ILE A 99 15.18 9.28 -5.35
N TYR A 100 15.68 10.47 -5.73
CA TYR A 100 15.82 11.57 -4.79
C TYR A 100 14.45 12.19 -4.47
N SER A 101 14.14 12.31 -3.18
CA SER A 101 13.01 13.10 -2.70
C SER A 101 13.52 14.43 -2.12
N PRO A 102 13.20 15.57 -2.77
CA PRO A 102 13.50 16.89 -2.24
C PRO A 102 12.90 17.13 -0.85
N THR A 103 11.71 16.60 -0.57
CA THR A 103 10.99 16.89 0.67
C THR A 103 11.70 16.32 1.91
N ILE A 104 12.34 15.15 1.77
CA ILE A 104 13.07 14.52 2.87
C ILE A 104 14.60 14.66 2.75
N GLY A 105 15.09 15.27 1.65
CA GLY A 105 16.51 15.52 1.44
C GLY A 105 17.37 14.27 1.22
N ARG A 106 16.77 13.14 0.81
CA ARG A 106 17.49 11.87 0.62
C ARG A 106 16.89 11.02 -0.50
N THR A 107 17.63 10.01 -0.93
CA THR A 107 17.15 9.00 -1.88
C THR A 107 16.29 7.95 -1.18
N VAL A 108 15.31 7.45 -1.92
CA VAL A 108 14.47 6.32 -1.53
C VAL A 108 14.52 5.26 -2.62
N VAL A 109 14.36 4.00 -2.22
CA VAL A 109 14.32 2.87 -3.14
C VAL A 109 13.08 2.06 -2.81
N PRO A 110 12.08 1.99 -3.70
CA PRO A 110 10.94 1.10 -3.52
C PRO A 110 11.37 -0.34 -3.81
N ASP A 111 10.60 -1.30 -3.29
CA ASP A 111 10.92 -2.73 -3.44
C ASP A 111 10.77 -3.15 -4.92
N ALA A 112 9.84 -2.52 -5.64
CA ALA A 112 9.76 -2.56 -7.10
C ALA A 112 9.16 -1.29 -7.72
N VAL A 113 9.44 -1.10 -9.00
CA VAL A 113 8.92 -0.01 -9.84
C VAL A 113 8.35 -0.60 -11.12
N ASP A 114 7.23 -0.06 -11.59
CA ASP A 114 6.57 -0.51 -12.81
C ASP A 114 5.95 0.67 -13.59
N VAL A 115 5.49 0.33 -14.80
CA VAL A 115 4.85 1.23 -15.75
C VAL A 115 3.39 1.41 -15.39
N LEU A 116 2.92 2.66 -15.41
CA LEU A 116 1.50 2.93 -15.42
C LEU A 116 0.99 2.93 -16.86
N TYR A 117 0.08 2.01 -17.16
CA TYR A 117 -0.64 2.00 -18.43
C TYR A 117 -1.93 2.81 -18.32
N HIS A 118 -2.17 3.66 -19.30
CA HIS A 118 -3.35 4.52 -19.39
C HIS A 118 -4.02 4.32 -20.74
N LEU A 119 -5.24 3.80 -20.71
CA LEU A 119 -6.09 3.66 -21.89
C LEU A 119 -6.92 4.93 -22.06
N ILE A 120 -6.76 5.60 -23.20
CA ILE A 120 -7.55 6.77 -23.57
C ILE A 120 -8.40 6.41 -24.78
N GLN A 121 -9.71 6.55 -24.65
CA GLN A 121 -10.64 6.42 -25.77
C GLN A 121 -11.03 7.81 -26.28
N GLN A 122 -10.75 8.08 -27.55
CA GLN A 122 -11.14 9.32 -28.25
C GLN A 122 -11.99 8.96 -29.46
N GLY A 123 -13.31 9.01 -29.30
CA GLY A 123 -14.26 8.52 -30.30
C GLY A 123 -14.09 7.01 -30.53
N LYS A 124 -13.72 6.62 -31.76
CA LYS A 124 -13.44 5.23 -32.15
C LYS A 124 -11.99 4.78 -31.97
N LYS A 125 -11.07 5.69 -31.60
CA LYS A 125 -9.66 5.36 -31.38
C LYS A 125 -9.42 5.05 -29.90
N VAL A 126 -8.67 3.98 -29.64
CA VAL A 126 -8.17 3.62 -28.32
C VAL A 126 -6.65 3.70 -28.35
N GLU A 127 -6.08 4.57 -27.53
CA GLU A 127 -4.63 4.75 -27.36
C GLU A 127 -4.21 4.13 -26.03
N LEU A 128 -3.16 3.31 -26.03
CA LEU A 128 -2.51 2.80 -24.83
C LEU A 128 -1.22 3.59 -24.60
N ILE A 129 -1.18 4.37 -23.52
CA ILE A 129 -0.04 5.20 -23.17
C ILE A 129 0.68 4.59 -21.98
N ARG A 130 2.01 4.63 -22.03
CA ARG A 130 2.91 4.11 -21.01
C ARG A 130 3.57 5.25 -20.26
N TYR A 131 3.52 5.22 -18.93
CA TYR A 131 4.24 6.13 -18.06
C TYR A 131 5.19 5.31 -17.19
N GLU A 132 6.45 5.29 -17.59
CA GLU A 132 7.53 4.64 -16.84
C GLU A 132 7.65 5.24 -15.43
N ASN A 133 8.15 4.45 -14.46
CA ASN A 133 8.41 4.89 -13.08
C ASN A 133 7.23 5.60 -12.40
N SER A 134 6.01 5.12 -12.65
CA SER A 134 4.77 5.76 -12.18
C SER A 134 3.93 4.83 -11.28
N VAL A 135 4.44 3.63 -10.99
CA VAL A 135 3.88 2.68 -10.02
C VAL A 135 5.01 2.18 -9.15
N PHE A 136 4.94 2.40 -7.83
CA PHE A 136 5.88 1.84 -6.86
C PHE A 136 5.18 0.78 -6.01
N TYR A 137 5.92 -0.27 -5.66
CA TYR A 137 5.50 -1.32 -4.76
C TYR A 137 6.35 -1.28 -3.49
N ASP A 138 5.68 -1.46 -2.35
CA ASP A 138 6.31 -1.48 -1.03
C ASP A 138 5.72 -2.63 -0.21
N ALA A 139 6.51 -3.68 0.01
CA ALA A 139 6.18 -4.82 0.85
C ALA A 139 6.46 -4.50 2.31
N LYS A 140 5.47 -4.74 3.18
CA LYS A 140 5.58 -4.51 4.61
C LYS A 140 4.89 -5.60 5.40
N SER A 141 5.64 -6.32 6.23
CA SER A 141 5.12 -7.25 7.24
C SER A 141 5.20 -6.68 8.67
N LYS A 142 5.18 -5.35 8.80
CA LYS A 142 5.18 -4.66 10.10
C LYS A 142 3.77 -4.65 10.69
N GLN A 143 3.57 -5.19 11.89
CA GLN A 143 2.29 -5.08 12.58
C GLN A 143 1.98 -3.63 12.95
N GLY A 144 0.71 -3.25 12.83
CA GLY A 144 0.21 -1.93 13.16
C GLY A 144 0.22 -0.97 11.97
N ARG A 145 0.36 0.32 12.27
CA ARG A 145 0.20 1.38 11.28
C ARG A 145 1.50 1.68 10.53
N ILE A 146 1.37 1.80 9.20
CA ILE A 146 2.38 2.21 8.23
C ILE A 146 2.19 3.72 7.99
N GLY A 147 3.01 4.54 8.64
CA GLY A 147 2.90 6.01 8.63
C GLY A 147 3.95 6.72 7.80
N LEU A 148 3.77 8.02 7.54
CA LEU A 148 4.67 8.80 6.67
C LEU A 148 6.13 8.77 7.10
N ASN A 149 6.36 8.70 8.42
CA ASN A 149 7.69 8.74 9.03
C ASN A 149 8.33 7.36 9.18
N ASP A 150 7.63 6.28 8.81
CA ASP A 150 8.20 4.94 8.88
C ASP A 150 9.42 4.79 7.95
N THR A 151 10.33 3.92 8.38
CA THR A 151 11.59 3.62 7.68
C THR A 151 12.36 4.90 7.33
N SER A 152 12.49 5.79 8.31
CA SER A 152 13.17 7.08 8.20
C SER A 152 12.52 8.05 7.19
N LYS A 153 11.19 8.01 7.04
CA LYS A 153 10.40 8.80 6.07
C LYS A 153 10.47 8.29 4.63
N GLN A 154 10.68 7.00 4.41
CA GLN A 154 10.78 6.43 3.06
C GLN A 154 9.47 6.60 2.28
N ILE A 155 8.33 6.43 2.95
CA ILE A 155 6.98 6.56 2.36
C ILE A 155 6.72 7.97 1.86
N MET A 156 7.13 8.99 2.63
CA MET A 156 7.08 10.37 2.19
C MET A 156 7.90 10.57 0.90
N GLY A 157 9.10 9.98 0.85
CA GLY A 157 9.94 10.06 -0.35
C GLY A 157 9.32 9.37 -1.57
N PHE A 158 8.63 8.24 -1.38
CA PHE A 158 7.89 7.57 -2.45
C PHE A 158 6.76 8.44 -2.99
N ILE A 159 5.97 9.05 -2.11
CA ILE A 159 4.88 9.95 -2.48
C ILE A 159 5.43 11.17 -3.24
N ASP A 160 6.55 11.74 -2.79
CA ASP A 160 7.22 12.87 -3.45
C ASP A 160 7.72 12.50 -4.85
N ALA A 161 8.38 11.36 -4.99
CA ALA A 161 8.86 10.83 -6.26
C ALA A 161 7.72 10.54 -7.25
N LEU A 162 6.66 9.87 -6.79
CA LEU A 162 5.48 9.56 -7.61
C LEU A 162 4.74 10.82 -8.06
N ALA A 163 4.63 11.83 -7.19
CA ALA A 163 4.05 13.13 -7.52
C ALA A 163 4.83 13.89 -8.60
N ASN A 164 6.09 13.51 -8.84
CA ASN A 164 6.98 14.07 -9.86
C ASN A 164 7.21 13.12 -11.05
N SER A 165 6.52 11.99 -11.10
CA SER A 165 6.63 10.98 -12.17
C SER A 165 6.04 11.47 -13.51
N PRO A 166 6.36 10.79 -14.63
CA PRO A 166 5.76 11.10 -15.94
C PRO A 166 4.22 11.09 -15.94
N ALA A 167 3.59 10.16 -15.22
CA ALA A 167 2.13 10.13 -15.09
C ALA A 167 1.59 11.36 -14.37
N ALA A 168 2.27 11.82 -13.32
CA ALA A 168 1.84 13.00 -12.57
C ALA A 168 1.98 14.30 -13.37
N LYS A 169 3.02 14.40 -14.20
CA LYS A 169 3.38 15.59 -14.99
C LYS A 169 2.67 15.71 -16.33
N THR A 170 1.97 14.66 -16.78
CA THR A 170 1.26 14.71 -18.06
C THR A 170 0.09 15.70 -18.02
N THR A 171 -0.13 16.38 -19.13
CA THR A 171 -1.23 17.34 -19.32
C THR A 171 -2.48 16.69 -19.93
N ARG A 172 -2.47 15.37 -20.15
CA ARG A 172 -3.60 14.63 -20.74
C ARG A 172 -4.81 14.59 -19.81
N ASN A 173 -6.01 14.56 -20.40
CA ASN A 173 -7.28 14.51 -19.69
C ASN A 173 -8.06 13.23 -20.10
N PRO A 174 -8.49 12.38 -19.15
CA PRO A 174 -8.23 12.45 -17.71
C PRO A 174 -6.73 12.29 -17.39
N ARG A 175 -6.24 13.02 -16.38
CA ARG A 175 -4.85 12.86 -15.95
C ARG A 175 -4.70 11.55 -15.16
N PRO A 176 -3.82 10.63 -15.58
CA PRO A 176 -3.58 9.40 -14.85
C PRO A 176 -2.99 9.70 -13.47
N LEU A 177 -3.26 8.82 -12.51
CA LEU A 177 -2.77 8.92 -11.14
C LEU A 177 -1.58 7.97 -10.98
N PRO A 178 -0.38 8.47 -10.62
CA PRO A 178 0.70 7.59 -10.20
C PRO A 178 0.29 6.80 -8.95
N ARG A 179 0.89 5.63 -8.74
CA ARG A 179 0.42 4.65 -7.75
C ARG A 179 1.51 4.24 -6.77
N LEU A 180 1.16 4.20 -5.49
CA LEU A 180 1.90 3.49 -4.45
C LEU A 180 1.07 2.28 -4.01
N ILE A 181 1.63 1.08 -4.16
CA ILE A 181 0.96 -0.17 -3.87
C ILE A 181 1.64 -0.81 -2.65
N PHE A 182 0.94 -0.82 -1.52
CA PHE A 182 1.39 -1.52 -0.33
C PHE A 182 1.01 -2.99 -0.42
N MET A 183 2.00 -3.88 -0.30
CA MET A 183 1.78 -5.32 -0.18
C MET A 183 2.00 -5.69 1.29
N THR A 184 0.96 -6.18 1.94
CA THR A 184 0.89 -6.19 3.41
C THR A 184 0.38 -7.50 3.97
N ILE A 185 0.74 -7.78 5.22
CA ILE A 185 0.00 -8.71 6.08
C ILE A 185 -1.28 -8.07 6.60
N SER A 186 -2.22 -8.87 7.09
CA SER A 186 -3.58 -8.40 7.42
C SER A 186 -3.66 -7.50 8.64
N ASP A 187 -2.63 -7.53 9.49
CA ASP A 187 -2.46 -6.68 10.67
C ASP A 187 -1.52 -5.49 10.42
N SER A 188 -1.26 -5.16 9.15
CA SER A 188 -0.60 -3.93 8.71
C SER A 188 -1.60 -3.00 8.04
N PHE A 189 -1.66 -1.74 8.47
CA PHE A 189 -2.62 -0.76 7.94
C PHE A 189 -1.93 0.55 7.59
N VAL A 190 -2.25 1.14 6.43
CA VAL A 190 -1.73 2.47 6.09
C VAL A 190 -2.37 3.54 6.98
N ALA A 191 -1.56 4.46 7.50
CA ALA A 191 -2.00 5.49 8.44
C ALA A 191 -2.60 6.72 7.74
N ASP A 192 -3.40 7.49 8.48
CA ASP A 192 -4.09 8.68 8.00
C ASP A 192 -3.18 9.76 7.43
N ASP A 193 -2.00 9.93 8.02
CA ASP A 193 -1.01 10.90 7.57
C ASP A 193 -0.56 10.60 6.13
N THR A 194 -0.38 9.32 5.83
CA THR A 194 0.02 8.80 4.52
C THR A 194 -1.06 9.04 3.48
N TYR A 195 -2.33 8.76 3.82
CA TYR A 195 -3.47 9.08 2.95
C TYR A 195 -3.58 10.58 2.70
N THR A 196 -3.43 11.38 3.75
CA THR A 196 -3.55 12.83 3.68
C THR A 196 -2.53 13.41 2.72
N GLU A 197 -1.28 13.01 2.83
CA GLU A 197 -0.21 13.50 1.95
C GLU A 197 -0.36 12.99 0.52
N ALA A 198 -0.67 11.70 0.33
CA ALA A 198 -0.90 11.15 -1.00
C ALA A 198 -2.07 11.85 -1.72
N ASN A 199 -3.15 12.17 -1.00
CA ASN A 199 -4.28 12.93 -1.54
C ASN A 199 -3.87 14.34 -1.99
N LYS A 200 -3.11 15.07 -1.16
CA LYS A 200 -2.56 16.39 -1.51
C LYS A 200 -1.70 16.32 -2.77
N ARG A 201 -0.88 15.28 -2.88
CA ARG A 201 0.07 15.09 -3.99
C ARG A 201 -0.51 14.36 -5.20
N GLN A 202 -1.79 14.01 -5.16
CA GLN A 202 -2.47 13.31 -6.25
C GLN A 202 -1.82 11.96 -6.58
N VAL A 203 -1.41 11.22 -5.55
CA VAL A 203 -0.90 9.85 -5.64
C VAL A 203 -1.98 8.88 -5.17
N ALA A 204 -2.26 7.87 -5.97
CA ALA A 204 -3.17 6.80 -5.62
C ALA A 204 -2.49 5.77 -4.72
N ILE A 205 -3.13 5.42 -3.61
CA ILE A 205 -2.68 4.35 -2.73
C ILE A 205 -3.57 3.14 -2.94
N TYR A 206 -2.91 2.01 -3.19
CA TYR A 206 -3.53 0.70 -3.17
C TYR A 206 -2.95 -0.13 -2.03
N GLN A 207 -3.75 -1.03 -1.48
CA GLN A 207 -3.28 -2.03 -0.54
C GLN A 207 -3.70 -3.42 -1.01
N SER A 208 -2.76 -4.36 -0.98
CA SER A 208 -2.99 -5.79 -1.19
C SER A 208 -2.59 -6.51 0.08
N VAL A 209 -3.46 -7.38 0.59
CA VAL A 209 -3.22 -8.16 1.80
C VAL A 209 -2.91 -9.60 1.41
N VAL A 210 -1.96 -10.25 2.09
CA VAL A 210 -1.73 -11.69 1.91
C VAL A 210 -2.91 -12.49 2.45
N CYS A 211 -3.30 -13.49 1.67
CA CYS A 211 -4.48 -14.32 1.91
C CYS A 211 -4.08 -15.79 1.96
N SER A 212 -4.77 -16.54 2.81
CA SER A 212 -4.87 -17.99 2.68
C SER A 212 -6.03 -18.32 1.76
N ILE A 213 -5.81 -19.17 0.77
CA ILE A 213 -6.88 -19.71 -0.09
C ILE A 213 -7.17 -21.17 0.26
N PRO A 214 -8.42 -21.64 0.10
CA PRO A 214 -8.76 -23.05 0.29
C PRO A 214 -7.88 -23.94 -0.58
N ILE A 215 -7.35 -25.01 0.03
CA ILE A 215 -6.50 -25.97 -0.67
C ILE A 215 -7.39 -26.78 -1.62
N GLN A 216 -7.29 -26.54 -2.92
CA GLN A 216 -7.93 -27.40 -3.93
C GLN A 216 -7.13 -28.69 -4.16
N ASN A 217 -5.80 -28.64 -3.97
CA ASN A 217 -4.90 -29.80 -4.06
C ASN A 217 -3.75 -29.63 -3.04
N ARG A 218 -3.36 -30.69 -2.33
CA ARG A 218 -2.28 -30.68 -1.32
C ARG A 218 -0.93 -30.18 -1.87
N ASN A 219 -0.72 -30.24 -3.18
CA ASN A 219 0.51 -29.78 -3.83
C ASN A 219 0.48 -28.31 -4.28
N GLN A 220 -0.63 -27.59 -4.06
CA GLN A 220 -0.76 -26.20 -4.46
C GLN A 220 -0.43 -25.23 -3.32
N PRO A 221 0.19 -24.07 -3.63
CA PRO A 221 0.32 -22.99 -2.66
C PRO A 221 -1.03 -22.57 -2.12
N ASN A 222 -1.16 -22.54 -0.79
CA ASN A 222 -2.37 -22.06 -0.13
C ASN A 222 -2.28 -20.57 0.27
N THR A 223 -1.26 -19.86 -0.21
CA THR A 223 -0.97 -18.48 0.16
C THR A 223 -0.80 -17.64 -1.11
N VAL A 224 -1.47 -16.48 -1.17
CA VAL A 224 -1.48 -15.59 -2.34
C VAL A 224 -1.68 -14.14 -1.91
N MET A 225 -1.14 -13.18 -2.64
CA MET A 225 -1.54 -11.77 -2.45
C MET A 225 -2.96 -11.54 -2.96
N GLY A 226 -3.76 -10.82 -2.19
CA GLY A 226 -5.10 -10.36 -2.58
C GLY A 226 -5.05 -9.37 -3.75
N ALA A 227 -6.21 -9.09 -4.33
CA ALA A 227 -6.30 -8.06 -5.37
C ALA A 227 -6.05 -6.67 -4.75
N PRO A 228 -5.18 -5.81 -5.31
CA PRO A 228 -4.98 -4.48 -4.75
C PRO A 228 -6.26 -3.66 -4.75
N VAL A 229 -6.65 -3.16 -3.59
CA VAL A 229 -7.83 -2.32 -3.41
C VAL A 229 -7.43 -0.87 -3.22
N ARG A 230 -8.29 0.06 -3.65
CA ARG A 230 -8.07 1.50 -3.48
C ARG A 230 -8.39 1.89 -2.05
N VAL A 231 -7.46 2.57 -1.38
CA VAL A 231 -7.63 2.96 0.03
C VAL A 231 -7.74 4.47 0.24
N ASN A 232 -7.46 5.30 -0.79
CA ASN A 232 -7.69 6.75 -0.75
C ASN A 232 -8.66 7.22 -1.86
N PRO A 233 -9.96 6.90 -1.79
CA PRO A 233 -10.93 7.18 -2.85
C PRO A 233 -11.04 8.66 -3.23
N GLN A 234 -10.66 9.57 -2.34
CA GLN A 234 -10.72 11.02 -2.55
C GLN A 234 -9.86 11.48 -3.74
N VAL A 235 -8.76 10.80 -4.03
CA VAL A 235 -7.86 11.18 -5.13
C VAL A 235 -8.47 10.98 -6.52
N TYR A 236 -9.54 10.19 -6.61
CA TYR A 236 -10.25 9.87 -7.84
C TYR A 236 -11.46 10.78 -8.11
N GLN A 237 -11.85 11.62 -7.14
CA GLN A 237 -12.98 12.52 -7.30
C GLN A 237 -12.75 13.50 -8.46
N GLY A 238 -13.74 13.66 -9.34
CA GLY A 238 -13.66 14.54 -10.51
C GLY A 238 -12.76 14.03 -11.64
N LYS A 239 -12.22 12.79 -11.55
CA LYS A 239 -11.48 12.16 -12.64
C LYS A 239 -12.38 11.14 -13.33
N GLY A 240 -12.46 11.20 -14.66
CA GLY A 240 -13.18 10.20 -15.47
C GLY A 240 -12.67 8.78 -15.21
N ILE A 241 -13.43 7.76 -15.62
CA ILE A 241 -13.05 6.36 -15.44
C ILE A 241 -11.74 6.09 -16.19
N VAL A 242 -10.63 6.04 -15.47
CA VAL A 242 -9.34 5.59 -16.00
C VAL A 242 -9.28 4.08 -15.84
N PHE A 243 -9.46 3.36 -16.95
CA PHE A 243 -9.06 1.95 -17.04
C PHE A 243 -7.54 1.93 -17.09
N SER A 244 -6.94 1.64 -15.95
CA SER A 244 -5.51 1.37 -15.88
C SER A 244 -5.38 -0.07 -15.47
N THR A 245 -4.54 -0.80 -16.22
CA THR A 245 -4.33 -2.24 -16.12
C THR A 245 -4.35 -2.66 -14.66
N ASP A 246 -5.32 -3.51 -14.37
CA ASP A 246 -5.61 -3.98 -13.03
C ASP A 246 -4.40 -4.78 -12.55
N PRO A 247 -3.80 -4.42 -11.40
CA PRO A 247 -2.79 -5.27 -10.77
C PRO A 247 -3.38 -6.59 -10.22
N SER A 248 -4.64 -6.93 -10.57
CA SER A 248 -5.40 -8.13 -10.19
C SER A 248 -4.75 -9.47 -10.50
N ASN A 249 -3.69 -9.54 -11.31
CA ASN A 249 -3.06 -10.78 -11.74
C ASN A 249 -2.03 -11.33 -10.74
N ALA A 250 -2.28 -11.19 -9.43
CA ALA A 250 -1.46 -11.86 -8.44
C ALA A 250 -1.52 -13.40 -8.65
N ILE A 251 -0.39 -14.08 -8.67
CA ILE A 251 -0.32 -15.54 -8.81
C ILE A 251 -0.08 -16.20 -7.44
N PRO A 252 -0.65 -17.39 -7.17
CA PRO A 252 -0.31 -18.16 -5.97
C PRO A 252 1.19 -18.49 -5.93
N VAL A 253 1.84 -18.29 -4.78
CA VAL A 253 3.28 -18.55 -4.60
C VAL A 253 3.48 -19.49 -3.41
N SER A 254 4.23 -20.58 -3.62
CA SER A 254 4.52 -21.55 -2.55
C SER A 254 5.53 -20.97 -1.57
N LEU A 255 5.19 -20.94 -0.28
CA LEU A 255 6.15 -20.59 0.78
C LEU A 255 7.22 -21.67 1.00
N ASN A 256 7.03 -22.86 0.44
CA ASN A 256 8.02 -23.94 0.44
C ASN A 256 8.96 -23.86 -0.77
N ASP A 257 8.80 -22.86 -1.64
CA ASP A 257 9.69 -22.66 -2.78
C ASP A 257 11.07 -22.20 -2.29
N ALA A 258 12.06 -23.09 -2.38
CA ALA A 258 13.43 -22.84 -1.98
C ALA A 258 14.06 -21.62 -2.69
N SER A 259 13.53 -21.22 -3.84
CA SER A 259 14.03 -20.05 -4.57
C SER A 259 13.61 -18.70 -3.93
N LEU A 260 12.65 -18.68 -3.00
CA LEU A 260 12.38 -17.52 -2.12
C LEU A 260 13.58 -17.16 -1.22
N LEU A 261 14.58 -18.03 -1.15
CA LEU A 261 15.69 -17.99 -0.20
C LEU A 261 17.06 -17.99 -0.87
N GLN A 262 17.14 -18.01 -2.21
CA GLN A 262 18.45 -17.97 -2.85
C GLN A 262 19.16 -16.68 -2.42
N PRO A 263 20.45 -16.73 -2.04
CA PRO A 263 21.20 -15.55 -1.55
C PRO A 263 21.20 -14.37 -2.53
N GLU A 264 21.05 -14.65 -3.82
CA GLU A 264 20.91 -13.67 -4.91
C GLU A 264 19.53 -12.98 -4.96
N ASN A 265 18.56 -13.50 -4.20
CA ASN A 265 17.22 -12.97 -3.99
C ASN A 265 17.04 -12.43 -2.56
N LEU A 266 18.12 -12.21 -1.82
CA LEU A 266 18.09 -11.56 -0.51
C LEU A 266 18.64 -10.14 -0.68
N PRO A 267 17.92 -9.08 -0.25
CA PRO A 267 18.47 -7.75 -0.31
C PRO A 267 19.79 -7.71 0.50
N PRO A 268 20.87 -7.11 -0.04
CA PRO A 268 22.10 -6.94 0.70
C PRO A 268 21.78 -6.12 1.96
N ARG A 269 22.29 -6.59 3.10
CA ARG A 269 22.09 -5.93 4.39
C ARG A 269 22.60 -4.49 4.29
N LEU A 270 21.70 -3.52 4.48
CA LEU A 270 22.05 -2.12 4.80
C LEU A 270 22.44 -2.01 6.28
#